data_AF-A0A7W2L6R8-F1
#
_entry.id   AF-A0A7W2L6R8-F1
#
_cell.length_a   1.000
_cell.length_b   1.000
_cell.length_c   1.000
_cell.angle_alpha   90.00
_cell.angle_beta   90.00
_cell.angle_gamma   90.00
#
_symmetry.space_group_name_H-M   'P 1'
#
loop_
_entity.id
_entity.type
_entity.pdbx_description
1 polymer ?
#
loop_
_entity_poly.entity_id
_entity_poly.type
_entity_poly.pdbx_seq_one_letter_code
_entity_poly.pdbx_strand_id
1 'polypeptide(L)'
;MSTREIAQLTGKSHDNVLRDARRLVAEGVLKSEETPYTHPQNGQSYPEFLLSQRDTLVLVSGYSAQLRARIIDRWQELEARVLGQLQIPQTFAEALRLAADQAEQNHQLQQVIQKQAPKVAAIQRLAAACGAICITDAAKQLQVAPSKLFGWLEENRWIYRRQGSGRWIAYQPRISSGLLKHKVTSLKPDP
;
A
#
# COMPACT_ATOMS: atom_id res chain seq x y z
N MET A 1 -17.26 -6.79 -29.85
CA MET A 1 -18.04 -7.92 -30.43
C MET A 1 -19.04 -7.33 -31.40
N SER A 2 -19.16 -7.88 -32.60
CA SER A 2 -20.10 -7.35 -33.59
C SER A 2 -21.54 -7.82 -33.31
N THR A 3 -22.55 -7.07 -33.76
CA THR A 3 -23.95 -7.53 -33.66
C THR A 3 -24.22 -8.79 -34.47
N ARG A 4 -23.43 -9.07 -35.51
CA ARG A 4 -23.48 -10.31 -36.31
C ARG A 4 -22.99 -11.51 -35.50
N GLU A 5 -21.87 -11.35 -34.79
CA GLU A 5 -21.35 -12.37 -33.86
C GLU A 5 -22.35 -12.61 -32.73
N ILE A 6 -22.95 -11.56 -32.17
CA ILE A 6 -23.97 -11.68 -31.11
C ILE A 6 -25.18 -12.45 -31.62
N ALA A 7 -25.66 -12.15 -32.83
CA ALA A 7 -26.77 -12.87 -33.44
C ALA A 7 -26.47 -14.37 -33.59
N GLN A 8 -25.26 -14.71 -34.06
CA GLN A 8 -24.81 -16.10 -34.17
C GLN A 8 -24.74 -16.81 -32.82
N LEU A 9 -24.16 -16.16 -31.81
CA LEU A 9 -23.98 -16.75 -30.47
C LEU A 9 -25.28 -16.88 -29.69
N THR A 10 -26.23 -15.97 -29.90
CA THR A 10 -27.51 -15.95 -29.16
C THR A 10 -28.65 -16.65 -29.90
N GLY A 11 -28.44 -17.03 -31.17
CA GLY A 11 -29.46 -17.64 -32.04
C GLY A 11 -30.56 -16.66 -32.49
N LYS A 12 -30.43 -15.36 -32.18
CA LYS A 12 -31.38 -14.32 -32.64
C LYS A 12 -31.05 -13.88 -34.06
N SER A 13 -32.06 -13.44 -34.81
CA SER A 13 -31.82 -12.81 -36.11
C SER A 13 -31.05 -11.51 -35.94
N HIS A 14 -30.13 -11.24 -36.87
CA HIS A 14 -29.29 -10.04 -36.84
C HIS A 14 -30.12 -8.75 -36.86
N ASP A 15 -31.24 -8.72 -37.60
CA ASP A 15 -32.16 -7.58 -37.64
C ASP A 15 -32.74 -7.24 -36.26
N ASN A 16 -33.09 -8.25 -35.45
CA ASN A 16 -33.58 -8.03 -34.10
C ASN A 16 -32.46 -7.48 -33.20
N VAL A 17 -31.23 -8.01 -33.36
CA VAL A 17 -30.07 -7.52 -32.60
C VAL A 17 -29.75 -6.06 -32.95
N LEU A 18 -29.81 -5.70 -34.24
CA LEU A 18 -29.65 -4.32 -34.70
C LEU A 18 -30.72 -3.39 -34.15
N ARG A 19 -31.99 -3.81 -34.21
CA ARG A 19 -33.11 -3.03 -33.69
C ARG A 19 -32.93 -2.74 -32.20
N ASP A 20 -32.58 -3.76 -31.43
CA ASP A 20 -32.42 -3.62 -29.98
C ASP A 20 -31.18 -2.79 -29.64
N ALA A 21 -30.08 -2.92 -30.39
CA ALA A 21 -28.89 -2.07 -30.24
C ALA A 21 -29.22 -0.60 -30.54
N ARG A 22 -29.89 -0.30 -31.67
CA ARG A 22 -30.32 1.06 -32.02
C ARG A 22 -31.22 1.67 -30.96
N ARG A 23 -32.17 0.90 -30.42
CA ARG A 23 -33.04 1.36 -29.33
C ARG A 23 -32.20 1.75 -28.12
N LEU A 24 -31.28 0.90 -27.67
CA LEU A 24 -30.45 1.18 -26.50
C LEU A 24 -29.45 2.32 -26.74
N VAL A 25 -29.00 2.56 -27.97
CA VAL A 25 -28.22 3.76 -28.33
C VAL A 25 -29.08 5.01 -28.24
N ALA A 26 -30.31 4.98 -28.77
CA ALA A 26 -31.25 6.10 -28.68
C ALA A 26 -31.64 6.46 -27.24
N GLU A 27 -31.71 5.45 -26.36
CA GLU A 27 -31.92 5.62 -24.91
C GLU A 27 -30.65 6.09 -24.17
N GLY A 28 -29.51 6.22 -24.86
CA GLY A 28 -28.22 6.61 -24.26
C GLY A 28 -27.56 5.53 -23.40
N VAL A 29 -28.07 4.29 -23.43
CA VAL A 29 -27.58 3.17 -22.65
C VAL A 29 -26.29 2.60 -23.27
N LEU A 30 -26.30 2.39 -24.59
CA LEU A 30 -25.10 2.03 -25.35
C LEU A 30 -24.41 3.30 -25.87
N LYS A 31 -23.08 3.26 -25.95
CA LYS A 31 -22.26 4.37 -26.45
C LYS A 31 -21.67 4.10 -27.83
N SER A 32 -22.05 2.97 -28.42
CA SER A 32 -21.50 2.49 -29.69
C SER A 32 -22.26 3.08 -30.87
N GLU A 33 -21.55 3.36 -31.96
CA GLU A 33 -22.12 3.88 -33.20
C GLU A 33 -22.34 2.76 -34.22
N GLU A 34 -23.27 2.99 -35.16
CA GLU A 34 -23.54 2.06 -36.24
C GLU A 34 -22.44 2.16 -37.30
N THR A 35 -21.85 1.01 -37.65
CA THR A 35 -20.73 0.89 -38.57
C THR A 35 -21.12 0.06 -39.79
N PRO A 36 -20.70 0.43 -41.01
CA PRO A 36 -20.94 -0.39 -42.19
C PRO A 36 -20.03 -1.64 -42.18
N TYR A 37 -20.61 -2.79 -42.53
CA TYR A 37 -19.92 -4.05 -42.73
C TYR A 37 -20.08 -4.52 -44.17
N THR A 38 -18.96 -4.69 -44.87
CA THR A 38 -18.98 -5.21 -46.25
C THR A 38 -18.85 -6.73 -46.24
N HIS A 39 -19.85 -7.42 -46.78
CA HIS A 39 -19.87 -8.87 -46.79
C HIS A 39 -18.95 -9.44 -47.88
N PRO A 40 -18.00 -10.34 -47.55
CA PRO A 40 -16.96 -10.79 -48.48
C PRO A 40 -17.50 -11.59 -49.66
N GLN A 41 -18.69 -12.20 -49.54
CA GLN A 41 -19.27 -13.04 -50.58
C GLN A 41 -19.92 -12.28 -51.74
N ASN A 42 -20.51 -11.10 -51.47
CA ASN A 42 -21.31 -10.37 -52.45
C ASN A 42 -20.89 -8.89 -52.58
N GLY A 43 -19.92 -8.43 -51.79
CA GLY A 43 -19.46 -7.04 -51.79
C GLY A 43 -20.50 -6.03 -51.30
N GLN A 44 -21.63 -6.47 -50.76
CA GLN A 44 -22.69 -5.59 -50.27
C GLN A 44 -22.39 -5.10 -48.86
N SER A 45 -22.74 -3.85 -48.58
CA SER A 45 -22.60 -3.24 -47.26
C SER A 45 -23.88 -3.41 -46.45
N TYR A 46 -23.75 -3.88 -45.22
CA TYR A 46 -24.82 -4.07 -44.24
C TYR A 46 -24.51 -3.27 -42.97
N PRO A 47 -25.54 -2.77 -42.28
CA PRO A 47 -25.33 -2.12 -40.99
C PRO A 47 -24.90 -3.13 -39.92
N GLU A 48 -23.92 -2.77 -39.09
CA GLU A 48 -23.58 -3.49 -37.85
C GLU A 48 -23.21 -2.53 -36.73
N PHE A 49 -23.06 -3.04 -35.50
CA PHE A 49 -22.42 -2.29 -34.42
C PHE A 49 -21.22 -3.07 -33.91
N LEU A 50 -20.11 -2.37 -33.68
CA LEU A 50 -18.95 -2.89 -32.95
C LEU A 50 -19.05 -2.48 -31.48
N LEU A 51 -19.52 -3.39 -30.63
CA LEU A 51 -19.80 -3.10 -29.23
C LEU A 51 -18.57 -3.32 -28.34
N SER A 52 -18.38 -2.41 -27.38
CA SER A 52 -17.47 -2.61 -26.26
C SER A 52 -17.88 -3.81 -25.40
N GLN A 53 -16.99 -4.27 -24.51
CA GLN A 53 -17.32 -5.36 -23.59
C GLN A 53 -18.55 -5.03 -22.73
N ARG A 54 -18.64 -3.80 -22.20
CA ARG A 54 -19.79 -3.33 -21.42
C ARG A 54 -21.07 -3.38 -22.25
N ASP A 55 -21.04 -2.78 -23.44
CA ASP A 55 -22.22 -2.63 -24.28
C ASP A 55 -22.71 -4.00 -24.80
N THR A 56 -21.78 -4.92 -25.06
CA THR A 56 -22.08 -6.33 -25.37
C THR A 56 -22.81 -7.00 -24.21
N LEU A 57 -22.33 -6.84 -22.97
CA LEU A 57 -22.97 -7.43 -21.78
C LEU A 57 -24.36 -6.83 -21.52
N VAL A 58 -24.53 -5.52 -21.71
CA VAL A 58 -25.83 -4.87 -21.57
C VAL A 58 -26.83 -5.44 -22.60
N LEU A 59 -26.42 -5.56 -23.87
CA LEU A 59 -27.29 -6.07 -24.93
C LEU A 59 -27.63 -7.55 -24.72
N VAL A 60 -26.62 -8.40 -24.47
CA VAL A 60 -26.76 -9.85 -24.34
C VAL A 60 -27.50 -10.23 -23.06
N SER A 61 -27.25 -9.53 -21.95
CA SER A 61 -28.04 -9.74 -20.73
C SER A 61 -29.51 -9.47 -21.02
N GLY A 62 -29.88 -8.48 -21.85
CA GLY A 62 -31.25 -8.26 -22.34
C GLY A 62 -31.92 -9.44 -23.06
N TYR A 63 -31.17 -10.44 -23.51
CA TYR A 63 -31.72 -11.60 -24.25
C TYR A 63 -31.94 -12.85 -23.41
N SER A 64 -31.11 -13.10 -22.40
CA SER A 64 -31.30 -14.22 -21.49
C SER A 64 -31.85 -13.74 -20.15
N ALA A 65 -33.13 -14.03 -19.90
CA ALA A 65 -33.74 -13.74 -18.60
C ALA A 65 -33.00 -14.45 -17.45
N GLN A 66 -32.51 -15.67 -17.68
CA GLN A 66 -31.70 -16.40 -16.71
C GLN A 66 -30.37 -15.70 -16.43
N LEU A 67 -29.69 -15.17 -17.46
CA LEU A 67 -28.46 -14.40 -17.27
C LEU A 67 -28.73 -13.10 -16.49
N ARG A 68 -29.84 -12.38 -16.77
CA ARG A 68 -30.22 -11.19 -15.99
C ARG A 68 -30.49 -11.53 -14.54
N ALA A 69 -31.28 -12.56 -14.28
CA ALA A 69 -31.59 -13.01 -12.93
C ALA A 69 -30.30 -13.32 -12.16
N ARG A 70 -29.39 -14.12 -12.74
CA ARG A 70 -28.09 -14.43 -12.10
C ARG A 70 -27.23 -13.20 -11.83
N ILE A 71 -27.23 -12.21 -12.73
CA ILE A 71 -26.52 -10.94 -12.51
C ILE A 71 -27.14 -10.18 -11.34
N ILE A 72 -28.47 -10.05 -11.32
CA ILE A 72 -29.22 -9.37 -10.25
C ILE A 72 -28.98 -10.04 -8.91
N ASP A 73 -29.17 -11.37 -8.83
CA ASP A 73 -28.99 -12.17 -7.62
C ASP A 73 -27.55 -12.03 -7.09
N ARG A 74 -26.56 -12.08 -7.99
CA ARG A 74 -25.16 -11.91 -7.61
C ARG A 74 -24.85 -10.52 -7.07
N TRP A 75 -25.45 -9.48 -7.65
CA TRP A 75 -25.29 -8.12 -7.13
C TRP A 75 -25.94 -7.95 -5.76
N GLN A 76 -27.16 -8.47 -5.56
CA GLN A 76 -27.82 -8.47 -4.26
C GLN A 76 -27.02 -9.23 -3.20
N GLU A 77 -26.42 -10.37 -3.56
CA GLU A 77 -25.53 -11.12 -2.68
C GLU A 77 -24.28 -10.30 -2.28
N LEU A 78 -23.66 -9.62 -3.25
CA LEU A 78 -22.50 -8.76 -2.98
C LEU A 78 -22.86 -7.56 -2.11
N GLU A 79 -24.00 -6.91 -2.34
CA GLU A 79 -24.51 -5.82 -1.51
C GLU A 79 -24.82 -6.30 -0.10
N ALA A 80 -25.52 -7.42 0.05
CA ALA A 80 -25.80 -8.04 1.35
C ALA A 80 -24.52 -8.44 2.08
N ARG A 81 -23.49 -8.92 1.35
CA ARG A 81 -22.19 -9.23 1.93
C ARG A 81 -21.47 -7.97 2.42
N VAL A 82 -21.49 -6.88 1.67
CA VAL A 82 -20.91 -5.60 2.09
C VAL A 82 -21.63 -5.07 3.32
N LEU A 83 -22.97 -5.09 3.32
CA LEU A 83 -23.78 -4.66 4.48
C LEU A 83 -23.56 -5.55 5.70
N GLY A 84 -23.44 -6.87 5.53
CA GLY A 84 -23.16 -7.81 6.62
C GLY A 84 -21.74 -7.70 7.19
N GLN A 85 -20.78 -7.18 6.41
CA GLN A 85 -19.41 -6.91 6.87
C GLN A 85 -19.30 -5.58 7.62
N LEU A 86 -20.15 -4.62 7.31
CA LEU A 86 -20.18 -3.32 7.97
C LEU A 86 -20.90 -3.44 9.32
N GLN A 87 -20.13 -3.54 10.40
CA GLN A 87 -20.66 -3.39 11.76
C GLN A 87 -20.88 -1.92 12.08
N ILE A 88 -21.88 -1.32 11.41
CA ILE A 88 -22.32 0.05 11.66
C ILE A 88 -23.41 -0.01 12.73
N PRO A 89 -23.23 0.72 13.85
CA PRO A 89 -24.28 0.88 14.85
C PRO A 89 -25.60 1.35 14.22
N GLN A 90 -26.70 0.64 14.44
CA GLN A 90 -27.99 0.98 13.83
C GLN A 90 -28.74 2.05 14.61
N THR A 91 -28.30 2.32 15.84
CA THR A 91 -28.92 3.32 16.72
C THR A 91 -27.91 4.36 17.17
N PHE A 92 -28.40 5.55 17.47
CA PHE A 92 -27.56 6.64 17.99
C PHE A 92 -26.89 6.26 19.32
N ALA A 93 -27.60 5.53 20.19
CA ALA A 93 -27.07 5.09 21.47
C ALA A 93 -25.90 4.09 21.31
N GLU A 94 -26.03 3.13 20.40
CA GLU A 94 -24.97 2.18 20.08
C GLU A 94 -23.76 2.88 19.45
N ALA A 95 -23.99 3.86 18.57
CA ALA A 95 -22.93 4.65 17.96
C ALA A 95 -22.11 5.43 18.99
N LEU A 96 -22.78 6.05 19.96
CA LEU A 96 -22.10 6.77 21.04
C LEU A 96 -21.29 5.84 21.96
N ARG A 97 -21.79 4.63 22.25
CA ARG A 97 -21.05 3.63 23.03
C ARG A 97 -19.78 3.19 22.30
N LEU A 98 -19.89 2.83 21.02
CA LEU A 98 -18.73 2.44 20.21
C LEU A 98 -17.69 3.57 20.13
N ALA A 99 -18.15 4.82 19.97
CA ALA A 99 -17.27 5.97 19.94
C ALA A 99 -16.54 6.18 21.28
N ALA A 100 -17.23 5.96 22.41
CA ALA A 100 -16.63 6.02 23.74
C ALA A 100 -15.56 4.91 23.91
N ASP A 101 -15.89 3.67 23.58
CA ASP A 101 -14.96 2.54 23.64
C ASP A 101 -13.70 2.81 22.79
N GLN A 102 -13.89 3.35 21.59
CA GLN A 102 -12.79 3.69 20.69
C GLN A 102 -11.94 4.85 21.22
N ALA A 103 -12.55 5.85 21.86
CA ALA A 103 -11.83 6.94 22.51
C ALA A 103 -10.98 6.45 23.70
N GLU A 104 -11.52 5.55 24.52
CA GLU A 104 -10.79 4.93 25.62
C GLU A 104 -9.61 4.10 25.12
N GLN A 105 -9.81 3.26 24.11
CA GLN A 105 -8.73 2.49 23.48
C GLN A 105 -7.63 3.38 22.91
N ASN A 106 -8.00 4.45 22.20
CA ASN A 106 -7.05 5.42 21.68
C ASN A 106 -6.26 6.10 22.80
N HIS A 107 -6.91 6.45 23.89
CA HIS A 107 -6.24 7.04 25.04
C HIS A 107 -5.23 6.06 25.67
N GLN A 108 -5.61 4.80 25.86
CA GLN A 108 -4.72 3.76 26.37
C GLN A 108 -3.51 3.56 25.45
N LEU A 109 -3.72 3.49 24.14
CA LEU A 109 -2.65 3.36 23.15
C LEU A 109 -1.70 4.58 23.18
N GLN A 110 -2.23 5.79 23.29
CA GLN A 110 -1.42 7.01 23.43
C GLN A 110 -0.57 6.98 24.71
N GLN A 111 -1.12 6.52 25.83
CA GLN A 111 -0.35 6.36 27.07
C GLN A 111 0.79 5.34 26.90
N VAL A 112 0.54 4.22 26.23
CA VAL A 112 1.57 3.21 25.92
C VAL A 112 2.66 3.81 25.02
N ILE A 113 2.28 4.56 23.98
CA ILE A 113 3.22 5.25 23.09
C ILE A 113 4.10 6.22 23.88
N GLN A 114 3.52 7.03 24.77
CA GLN A 114 4.29 7.97 25.61
C GLN A 114 5.27 7.24 26.53
N LYS A 115 4.84 6.13 27.16
CA LYS A 115 5.72 5.29 28.00
C LYS A 115 6.84 4.62 27.19
N GLN A 116 6.60 4.30 25.93
CA GLN A 116 7.59 3.66 25.06
C GLN A 116 8.53 4.65 24.37
N ALA A 117 8.12 5.92 24.20
CA ALA A 117 8.91 6.98 23.58
C ALA A 117 10.38 7.05 24.08
N PRO A 118 10.69 7.03 25.39
CA PRO A 118 12.08 7.07 25.86
C PRO A 118 12.87 5.81 25.46
N LYS A 119 12.22 4.63 25.44
CA LYS A 119 12.84 3.36 25.03
C LYS A 119 13.16 3.37 23.54
N VAL A 120 12.22 3.82 22.71
CA VAL A 120 12.43 3.98 21.27
C VAL A 120 13.54 5.00 21.01
N ALA A 121 13.55 6.13 21.71
CA ALA A 121 14.62 7.12 21.61
C ALA A 121 15.99 6.57 22.04
N ALA A 122 16.04 5.70 23.05
CA ALA A 122 17.27 5.00 23.44
C ALA A 122 17.75 4.02 22.35
N ILE A 123 16.85 3.20 21.82
CA ILE A 123 17.16 2.25 20.73
C ILE A 123 17.60 3.00 19.48
N GLN A 124 16.93 4.10 19.10
CA GLN A 124 17.34 4.92 17.95
C GLN A 124 18.72 5.55 18.15
N ARG A 125 19.05 6.00 19.37
CA ARG A 125 20.42 6.47 19.69
C ARG A 125 21.46 5.37 19.51
N LEU A 126 21.15 4.14 19.92
CA LEU A 126 22.02 2.96 19.74
C LEU A 126 22.11 2.54 18.27
N ALA A 127 21.00 2.48 17.55
CA ALA A 127 20.94 2.12 16.13
C ALA A 127 21.66 3.16 15.25
N ALA A 128 21.55 4.44 15.58
CA ALA A 128 22.29 5.53 14.95
C ALA A 128 23.81 5.50 15.25
N ALA A 129 24.29 4.59 16.11
CA ALA A 129 25.72 4.28 16.18
C ALA A 129 26.20 3.51 14.94
N CYS A 130 25.30 2.96 14.10
CA CYS A 130 25.59 2.18 12.89
C CYS A 130 26.71 1.14 13.11
N GLY A 131 26.61 0.34 14.17
CA GLY A 131 27.62 -0.68 14.49
C GLY A 131 28.93 -0.16 15.09
N ALA A 132 29.05 1.14 15.39
CA ALA A 132 30.19 1.65 16.13
C ALA A 132 30.16 1.17 17.59
N ILE A 133 31.16 0.38 17.96
CA ILE A 133 31.39 -0.09 19.32
C ILE A 133 32.41 0.82 20.03
N CYS A 134 32.38 0.85 21.37
CA CYS A 134 33.39 1.60 22.10
C CYS A 134 34.77 0.95 21.92
N ILE A 135 35.86 1.73 22.03
CA ILE A 135 37.23 1.24 21.84
C ILE A 135 37.52 0.05 22.79
N THR A 136 36.93 0.05 23.98
CA THR A 136 37.05 -1.05 24.94
C THR A 136 36.38 -2.35 24.46
N ASP A 137 35.21 -2.27 23.84
CA ASP A 137 34.52 -3.44 23.29
C ASP A 137 35.17 -3.91 21.98
N ALA A 138 35.72 -3.00 21.18
CA ALA A 138 36.56 -3.34 20.03
C ALA A 138 37.81 -4.13 20.45
N ALA A 139 38.46 -3.71 21.54
CA ALA A 139 39.61 -4.44 22.09
C ALA A 139 39.26 -5.88 22.47
N LYS A 140 38.11 -6.08 23.12
CA LYS A 140 37.62 -7.43 23.49
C LYS A 140 37.35 -8.29 22.25
N GLN A 141 36.73 -7.74 21.20
CA GLN A 141 36.47 -8.48 19.96
C GLN A 141 37.77 -8.84 19.21
N LEU A 142 38.76 -7.95 19.22
CA LEU A 142 40.09 -8.20 18.65
C LEU A 142 40.99 -9.08 19.54
N GLN A 143 40.49 -9.52 20.70
CA GLN A 143 41.22 -10.31 21.69
C GLN A 143 42.52 -9.65 22.17
N VAL A 144 42.54 -8.32 22.25
CA VAL A 144 43.67 -7.53 22.77
C VAL A 144 43.28 -6.82 24.05
N ALA A 145 44.24 -6.62 24.96
CA ALA A 145 44.01 -5.84 26.16
C ALA A 145 43.62 -4.39 25.77
N PRO A 146 42.57 -3.79 26.37
CA PRO A 146 42.14 -2.43 26.04
C PRO A 146 43.27 -1.39 26.10
N SER A 147 44.14 -1.47 27.12
CA SER A 147 45.31 -0.58 27.26
C SER A 147 46.25 -0.65 26.05
N LYS A 148 46.50 -1.84 25.49
CA LYS A 148 47.34 -2.00 24.30
C LYS A 148 46.70 -1.37 23.06
N LEU A 149 45.38 -1.54 22.89
CA LEU A 149 44.67 -0.93 21.75
C LEU A 149 44.65 0.60 21.87
N PHE A 150 44.42 1.15 23.08
CA PHE A 150 44.50 2.59 23.32
C PHE A 150 45.90 3.15 23.01
N GLY A 151 46.96 2.48 23.47
CA GLY A 151 48.34 2.88 23.16
C GLY A 151 48.63 2.86 21.66
N TRP A 152 48.27 1.77 20.97
CA TRP A 152 48.45 1.66 19.53
C TRP A 152 47.69 2.76 18.76
N LEU A 153 46.45 3.06 19.15
CA LEU A 153 45.66 4.13 18.52
C LEU A 153 46.23 5.53 18.79
N GLU A 154 46.82 5.77 19.97
CA GLU A 154 47.50 7.02 20.27
C GLU A 154 48.78 7.18 19.45
N GLU A 155 49.64 6.16 19.41
CA GLU A 155 50.89 6.12 18.65
C GLU A 155 50.66 6.36 17.15
N ASN A 156 49.62 5.73 16.59
CA ASN A 156 49.28 5.85 15.17
C ASN A 156 48.47 7.13 14.84
N ARG A 157 48.32 8.06 15.80
CA ARG A 157 47.57 9.32 15.65
C ARG A 157 46.11 9.11 15.24
N TRP A 158 45.43 8.12 15.84
CA TRP A 158 44.00 7.91 15.70
C TRP A 158 43.22 8.65 16.79
N ILE A 159 43.76 8.69 18.01
CA ILE A 159 43.21 9.41 19.16
C ILE A 159 44.29 10.23 19.87
N TYR A 160 43.89 11.24 20.65
CA TYR A 160 44.77 12.06 21.47
C TYR A 160 44.06 12.59 22.73
N ARG A 161 44.82 13.14 23.67
CA ARG A 161 44.30 13.85 24.86
C ARG A 161 44.56 15.35 24.75
N ARG A 162 43.60 16.17 25.15
CA ARG A 162 43.80 17.62 25.30
C ARG A 162 44.47 17.90 26.64
N GLN A 163 45.33 18.91 26.66
CA GLN A 163 45.96 19.39 27.90
C GLN A 163 44.87 19.74 28.92
N GLY A 164 44.96 19.15 30.11
CA GLY A 164 43.99 19.33 31.21
C GLY A 164 42.71 18.49 31.15
N SER A 165 42.52 17.62 30.13
CA SER A 165 41.36 16.71 30.07
C SER A 165 41.80 15.25 29.92
N GLY A 166 41.38 14.39 30.84
CA GLY A 166 41.64 12.94 30.78
C GLY A 166 40.84 12.19 29.70
N ARG A 167 40.10 12.88 28.83
CA ARG A 167 39.22 12.28 27.82
C ARG A 167 39.96 12.08 26.50
N TRP A 168 39.77 10.92 25.90
CA TRP A 168 40.27 10.60 24.56
C TRP A 168 39.41 11.26 23.46
N ILE A 169 40.06 11.88 22.50
CA ILE A 169 39.43 12.54 21.35
C ILE A 169 40.00 11.93 20.06
N ALA A 170 39.14 11.64 19.09
CA ALA A 170 39.59 11.14 17.79
C ALA A 170 40.12 12.29 16.92
N TYR A 171 41.16 12.02 16.13
CA TYR A 171 41.65 12.98 15.14
C TYR A 171 40.63 13.18 14.01
N GLN A 172 40.44 14.43 13.59
CA GLN A 172 39.44 14.81 12.57
C GLN A 172 39.53 13.99 11.26
N PRO A 173 40.73 13.68 10.70
CA PRO A 173 40.85 12.85 9.52
C PRO A 173 40.24 11.45 9.65
N ARG A 174 40.29 10.84 10.85
CA ARG A 174 39.71 9.51 11.13
C ARG A 174 38.20 9.57 11.29
N ILE A 175 37.68 10.73 11.70
CA ILE A 175 36.25 10.99 11.78
C ILE A 175 35.68 11.19 10.37
N SER A 176 36.34 12.01 9.53
CA SER A 176 35.90 12.25 8.15
C SER A 176 35.95 10.99 7.29
N SER A 177 36.88 10.07 7.53
CA SER A 177 36.96 8.79 6.82
C SER A 177 35.98 7.73 7.32
N GLY A 178 35.15 8.05 8.33
CA GLY A 178 34.16 7.14 8.90
C GLY A 178 34.73 6.00 9.76
N LEU A 179 36.05 5.96 10.00
CA LEU A 179 36.72 4.89 10.76
C LEU A 179 36.53 5.05 12.28
N LEU A 180 36.40 6.29 12.75
CA LEU A 180 36.09 6.59 14.16
C LEU A 180 34.90 7.54 14.25
N LYS A 181 34.01 7.31 15.22
CA LYS A 181 32.94 8.24 15.58
C LYS A 181 33.24 8.82 16.96
N HIS A 182 33.29 10.16 17.06
CA HIS A 182 33.40 10.85 18.34
C HIS A 182 32.02 11.41 18.73
N LYS A 183 31.31 10.70 19.61
CA LYS A 183 30.05 11.15 20.21
C LYS A 183 30.25 11.34 21.71
N VAL A 184 29.99 12.55 22.21
CA VAL A 184 29.99 12.83 23.65
C VAL A 184 28.60 12.50 24.19
N THR A 185 28.42 11.28 24.70
CA THR A 185 27.16 10.90 25.35
C THR A 185 27.27 11.21 26.84
N SER A 186 26.68 12.32 27.29
CA SER A 186 26.39 12.48 28.72
C SER A 186 25.19 11.61 29.07
N LEU A 187 25.42 10.43 29.63
CA LEU A 187 24.36 9.63 30.25
C LEU A 187 23.98 10.35 31.55
N LYS A 188 22.90 11.13 31.53
CA LYS A 188 22.24 11.53 32.77
C LYS A 188 21.34 10.36 33.21
N PRO A 189 21.32 9.98 34.49
CA PRO A 189 20.29 9.07 35.00
C PRO A 189 18.91 9.68 34.74
N ASP A 190 17.92 8.85 34.40
CA ASP A 190 16.53 9.30 34.39
C ASP A 190 16.14 9.77 35.82
N PRO A 191 15.32 10.84 35.96
CA PRO A 191 14.78 11.25 37.25
C PRO A 191 13.83 10.20 37.86
#